data_AF-A0A521LQ97-F1
#
_entry.id   AF-A0A521LQ97-F1
#
_cell.length_a   1.000
_cell.length_b   1.000
_cell.length_c   1.000
_cell.angle_alpha   90.00
_cell.angle_beta   90.00
_cell.angle_gamma   90.00
#
_symmetry.space_group_name_H-M   'P 1'
#
loop_
_entity.id
_entity.type
_entity.pdbx_description
1 polymer ?
#
loop_
_entity_poly.entity_id
_entity_poly.type
_entity_poly.pdbx_seq_one_letter_code
_entity_poly.pdbx_strand_id
1 'polypeptide(L)'
;MVVRTVDLFCGGGLSSWGAQAAGAQIVAGVDAWDRATATFRRNFPKALVRTCRLSMDSGPEILGRDIGSVELLIASPECTNHSIAKGNKPRDEDSQRSGSFAVEFLRKMGKTAPRWVVLENVAPWRHWSGYSDLIGGLEELGYHYETLILDATNFGVPQSRKRLFVICDREGKPRLPTKGPTTSLTARDILCDDPTWKEGPLYTPTRSPNTLARAEAGIDALGKGVDFLVVYYGSDKAGGWQALDRPLRTLATLDRFGLVRWRDGEPTLRMLQVPELVRAMGLLHRKPARGPSVPFRFSDSCSRREMVKIVGNGVCAPVMEAIVKSLTTTACARDLPRSLAA
;
A
#
# COMPACT_ATOMS: atom_id res chain seq x y z
N MET A 1 11.64 21.61 10.77
CA MET A 1 11.68 20.47 11.71
C MET A 1 11.72 19.18 10.89
N VAL A 2 12.55 18.20 11.24
CA VAL A 2 12.53 16.87 10.59
C VAL A 2 11.44 16.04 11.24
N VAL A 3 10.56 15.43 10.44
CA VAL A 3 9.44 14.61 10.95
C VAL A 3 9.93 13.18 11.09
N ARG A 4 10.21 12.73 12.31
CA ARG A 4 10.68 11.37 12.57
C ARG A 4 9.49 10.44 12.72
N THR A 5 9.56 9.33 11.99
CA THR A 5 8.41 8.45 11.77
C THR A 5 8.68 7.03 12.20
N VAL A 6 7.74 6.47 12.95
CA VAL A 6 7.65 5.03 13.26
C VAL A 6 6.56 4.41 12.41
N ASP A 7 6.82 3.24 11.82
CA ASP A 7 5.86 2.47 11.01
C ASP A 7 5.56 1.13 11.71
N LEU A 8 4.36 0.99 12.27
CA LEU A 8 3.87 -0.26 12.87
C LEU A 8 3.13 -1.08 11.81
N PHE A 9 3.33 -2.40 11.79
CA PHE A 9 2.85 -3.27 10.72
C PHE A 9 3.42 -2.85 9.35
N CYS A 10 4.72 -2.57 9.33
CA CYS A 10 5.35 -1.82 8.25
C CYS A 10 5.41 -2.57 6.91
N GLY A 11 5.20 -3.89 6.90
CA GLY A 11 5.36 -4.73 5.72
C GLY A 11 6.72 -4.50 5.06
N GLY A 12 6.74 -4.43 3.73
CA GLY A 12 7.94 -4.06 2.97
C GLY A 12 8.27 -2.56 2.99
N GLY A 13 7.45 -1.74 3.65
CA GLY A 13 7.71 -0.30 3.83
C GLY A 13 7.17 0.59 2.71
N LEU A 14 6.11 0.18 2.00
CA LEU A 14 5.50 1.02 0.95
C LEU A 14 4.85 2.30 1.52
N SER A 15 4.26 2.23 2.72
CA SER A 15 3.78 3.41 3.47
C SER A 15 4.95 4.33 3.84
N SER A 16 5.98 3.76 4.47
CA SER A 16 7.24 4.45 4.79
C SER A 16 7.90 5.12 3.58
N TRP A 17 7.85 4.51 2.39
CA TRP A 17 8.35 5.11 1.16
C TRP A 17 7.61 6.40 0.80
N GLY A 18 6.28 6.39 0.90
CA GLY A 18 5.47 7.59 0.68
C GLY A 18 5.74 8.69 1.72
N ALA A 19 5.85 8.31 3.00
CA ALA A 19 6.20 9.25 4.06
C ALA A 19 7.59 9.87 3.86
N GLN A 20 8.59 9.07 3.45
CA GLN A 20 9.93 9.57 3.14
C GLN A 20 9.94 10.49 1.91
N ALA A 21 9.13 10.20 0.89
CA ALA A 21 8.96 11.09 -0.27
C ALA A 21 8.35 12.46 0.12
N ALA A 22 7.60 12.52 1.21
CA ALA A 22 7.10 13.76 1.81
C ALA A 22 8.12 14.48 2.70
N GLY A 23 9.34 13.95 2.84
CA GLY A 23 10.42 14.55 3.65
C GLY A 23 10.52 14.00 5.08
N ALA A 24 9.75 12.97 5.44
CA ALA A 24 9.86 12.34 6.74
C ALA A 24 11.12 11.44 6.86
N GLN A 25 11.69 11.38 8.05
CA GLN A 25 12.76 10.45 8.40
C GLN A 25 12.17 9.19 9.03
N ILE A 26 12.29 8.05 8.36
CA ILE A 26 11.87 6.76 8.92
C ILE A 26 12.90 6.31 9.96
N VAL A 27 12.51 6.25 11.23
CA VAL A 27 13.41 5.90 12.36
C VAL A 27 13.19 4.49 12.86
N ALA A 28 11.99 3.94 12.75
CA ALA A 28 11.75 2.53 13.08
C ALA A 28 10.61 1.90 12.27
N GLY A 29 10.71 0.59 12.07
CA GLY A 29 9.67 -0.26 11.47
C GLY A 29 9.47 -1.54 12.28
N VAL A 30 8.21 -1.93 12.49
CA VAL A 30 7.86 -3.17 13.21
C VAL A 30 6.92 -4.01 12.37
N ASP A 31 7.25 -5.28 12.14
CA ASP A 31 6.35 -6.22 11.47
C ASP A 31 6.65 -7.66 11.95
N ALA A 32 5.63 -8.52 11.92
CA ALA A 32 5.76 -9.92 12.33
C ALA A 32 6.46 -10.78 11.27
N TRP A 33 6.44 -10.37 10.00
CA TRP A 33 6.92 -11.16 8.89
C TRP A 33 8.39 -10.86 8.59
N ASP A 34 9.24 -11.86 8.78
CA ASP A 34 10.69 -11.82 8.56
C ASP A 34 11.08 -11.33 7.15
N ARG A 35 10.41 -11.81 6.09
CA ARG A 35 10.68 -11.40 4.70
C ARG A 35 10.32 -9.94 4.44
N ALA A 36 9.23 -9.47 5.04
CA ALA A 36 8.81 -8.09 4.97
C ALA A 36 9.81 -7.18 5.69
N THR A 37 10.17 -7.51 6.93
CA THR A 37 11.18 -6.74 7.69
C THR A 37 12.57 -6.78 7.03
N ALA A 38 12.99 -7.89 6.43
CA ALA A 38 14.23 -7.95 5.65
C ALA A 38 14.19 -7.01 4.43
N THR A 39 13.04 -6.95 3.75
CA THR A 39 12.80 -5.98 2.65
C THR A 39 12.80 -4.55 3.17
N PHE A 40 12.14 -4.27 4.30
CA PHE A 40 12.13 -2.95 4.93
C PHE A 40 13.56 -2.46 5.24
N ARG A 41 14.40 -3.31 5.85
CA ARG A 41 15.82 -2.99 6.15
C ARG A 41 16.61 -2.55 4.91
N ARG A 42 16.34 -3.16 3.74
CA ARG A 42 17.02 -2.78 2.49
C ARG A 42 16.65 -1.40 1.98
N ASN A 43 15.43 -0.97 2.25
CA ASN A 43 14.92 0.33 1.81
C ASN A 43 15.21 1.43 2.84
N PHE A 44 15.29 1.08 4.13
CA PHE A 44 15.53 2.01 5.24
C PHE A 44 16.70 1.53 6.12
N PRO A 45 17.95 1.52 5.60
CA PRO A 45 19.10 0.92 6.29
C PRO A 45 19.51 1.61 7.60
N LYS A 46 19.05 2.86 7.80
CA LYS A 46 19.28 3.63 9.04
C LYS A 46 18.16 3.45 10.07
N ALA A 47 17.03 2.86 9.69
CA ALA A 47 15.91 2.65 10.60
C ALA A 47 16.15 1.42 11.48
N LEU A 48 15.70 1.50 12.73
CA LEU A 48 15.60 0.32 13.57
C LEU A 48 14.49 -0.59 13.04
N VAL A 49 14.76 -1.88 12.87
CA VAL A 49 13.73 -2.82 12.39
C VAL A 49 13.53 -3.97 13.37
N ARG A 50 12.32 -4.10 13.90
CA ARG A 50 11.92 -5.20 14.79
C ARG A 50 11.05 -6.20 14.04
N THR A 51 11.45 -7.47 14.13
CA THR A 51 10.71 -8.59 13.57
C THR A 51 9.96 -9.28 14.71
N CYS A 52 8.75 -8.82 15.02
CA CYS A 52 7.94 -9.36 16.09
C CYS A 52 6.45 -9.10 15.85
N ARG A 53 5.60 -9.95 16.42
CA ARG A 53 4.14 -9.74 16.37
C ARG A 53 3.74 -8.72 17.42
N LEU A 54 3.03 -7.68 16.99
CA LEU A 54 2.38 -6.73 17.89
C LEU A 54 1.12 -7.35 18.50
N SER A 55 0.87 -7.03 19.76
CA SER A 55 -0.30 -7.42 20.56
C SER A 55 -0.66 -6.28 21.52
N MET A 56 -1.70 -6.46 22.34
CA MET A 56 -2.04 -5.54 23.43
C MET A 56 -0.88 -5.34 24.43
N ASP A 57 0.00 -6.32 24.57
CA ASP A 57 1.15 -6.23 25.49
C ASP A 57 2.32 -5.43 24.91
N SER A 58 2.35 -5.22 23.60
CA SER A 58 3.43 -4.49 22.93
C SER A 58 3.41 -3.00 23.27
N GLY A 59 4.56 -2.45 23.65
CA GLY A 59 4.74 -1.03 23.90
C GLY A 59 6.05 -0.47 23.31
N PRO A 60 6.35 0.81 23.56
CA PRO A 60 7.50 1.51 22.99
C PRO A 60 8.86 0.90 23.35
N GLU A 61 8.93 0.09 24.41
CA GLU A 61 10.14 -0.63 24.81
C GLU A 61 10.72 -1.50 23.68
N ILE A 62 9.89 -2.01 22.75
CA ILE A 62 10.36 -2.79 21.61
C ILE A 62 11.25 -1.95 20.67
N LEU A 63 11.04 -0.63 20.64
CA LEU A 63 11.81 0.29 19.81
C LEU A 63 13.15 0.67 20.47
N GLY A 64 13.37 0.29 21.73
CA GLY A 64 14.57 0.68 22.47
C GLY A 64 14.58 2.16 22.84
N ARG A 65 15.50 2.55 23.73
CA ARG A 65 15.55 3.90 24.30
C ARG A 65 16.15 4.95 23.36
N ASP A 66 16.90 4.53 22.35
CA ASP A 66 17.73 5.42 21.52
C ASP A 66 17.01 5.98 20.29
N ILE A 67 15.74 5.60 20.04
CA ILE A 67 15.00 6.07 18.87
C ILE A 67 14.59 7.55 18.94
N GLY A 68 14.80 8.21 20.08
CA GLY A 68 14.50 9.62 20.34
C GLY A 68 13.02 9.98 20.21
N SER A 69 12.74 11.27 19.99
CA SER A 69 11.39 11.78 19.73
C SER A 69 10.81 11.23 18.43
N VAL A 70 9.50 11.03 18.43
CA VAL A 70 8.73 10.59 17.25
C VAL A 70 7.62 11.60 17.04
N GLU A 71 7.54 12.19 15.86
CA GLU A 71 6.53 13.19 15.52
C GLU A 71 5.34 12.57 14.76
N LEU A 72 5.56 11.44 14.08
CA LEU A 72 4.55 10.72 13.31
C LEU A 72 4.60 9.21 13.58
N LEU A 73 3.44 8.60 13.82
CA LEU A 73 3.27 7.14 13.77
C LEU A 73 2.33 6.77 12.62
N ILE A 74 2.78 5.85 11.77
CA ILE A 74 1.95 5.22 10.74
C ILE A 74 1.69 3.78 11.19
N ALA A 75 0.47 3.29 10.96
CA ALA A 75 0.16 1.89 11.14
C ALA A 75 -0.77 1.34 10.05
N SER A 76 -0.36 0.23 9.43
CA SER A 76 -1.14 -0.51 8.42
C SER A 76 -1.46 -1.93 8.93
N PRO A 77 -2.30 -2.06 9.97
CA PRO A 77 -2.61 -3.34 10.60
C PRO A 77 -3.25 -4.36 9.64
N GLU A 78 -3.22 -5.64 10.00
CA GLU A 78 -3.69 -6.72 9.14
C GLU A 78 -5.16 -6.55 8.74
N CYS A 79 -5.44 -6.63 7.43
CA CYS A 79 -6.80 -6.45 6.89
C CYS A 79 -7.53 -7.77 6.59
N THR A 80 -6.89 -8.93 6.83
CA THR A 80 -7.31 -10.24 6.31
C THR A 80 -8.76 -10.57 6.67
N ASN A 81 -9.21 -10.19 7.86
CA ASN A 81 -10.57 -10.50 8.34
C ASN A 81 -11.62 -9.43 8.07
N HIS A 82 -11.21 -8.31 7.48
CA HIS A 82 -12.07 -7.21 7.04
C HIS A 82 -12.24 -7.19 5.50
N SER A 83 -11.42 -7.95 4.77
CA SER A 83 -11.43 -7.97 3.30
C SER A 83 -12.48 -8.93 2.73
N ILE A 84 -13.27 -8.44 1.77
CA ILE A 84 -14.20 -9.23 0.96
C ILE A 84 -13.47 -10.36 0.22
N ALA A 85 -12.17 -10.20 -0.07
CA ALA A 85 -11.36 -11.18 -0.78
C ALA A 85 -11.13 -12.50 -0.01
N LYS A 86 -11.47 -12.55 1.29
CA LYS A 86 -11.33 -13.76 2.13
C LYS A 86 -12.44 -14.79 1.88
N GLY A 87 -13.57 -14.41 1.30
CA GLY A 87 -14.74 -15.29 1.17
C GLY A 87 -15.31 -15.69 2.54
N ASN A 88 -15.82 -16.92 2.67
CA ASN A 88 -16.58 -17.38 3.85
C ASN A 88 -15.74 -18.05 4.97
N LYS A 89 -14.43 -17.76 5.06
CA LYS A 89 -13.54 -18.38 6.06
C LYS A 89 -13.76 -17.79 7.47
N PRO A 90 -13.61 -18.59 8.56
CA PRO A 90 -13.80 -18.14 9.94
C PRO A 90 -13.00 -16.88 10.27
N ARG A 91 -13.64 -15.93 10.96
CA ARG A 91 -13.03 -14.65 11.36
C ARG A 91 -12.21 -14.88 12.64
N ASP A 92 -10.96 -14.41 12.63
CA ASP A 92 -10.07 -14.43 13.79
C ASP A 92 -10.15 -13.04 14.47
N GLU A 93 -10.44 -13.03 15.76
CA GLU A 93 -10.74 -11.80 16.51
C GLU A 93 -9.50 -10.92 16.69
N ASP A 94 -8.32 -11.51 16.87
CA ASP A 94 -7.06 -10.77 17.06
C ASP A 94 -6.65 -10.03 15.79
N SER A 95 -6.74 -10.69 14.64
CA SER A 95 -6.48 -10.03 13.35
C SER A 95 -7.50 -8.91 13.08
N GLN A 96 -8.75 -9.02 13.58
CA GLN A 96 -9.71 -7.91 13.48
C GLN A 96 -9.36 -6.72 14.37
N ARG A 97 -8.84 -7.00 15.57
CA ARG A 97 -8.45 -6.02 16.61
C ARG A 97 -7.05 -5.44 16.42
N SER A 98 -6.31 -5.88 15.40
CA SER A 98 -4.92 -5.46 15.20
C SER A 98 -4.71 -3.94 15.13
N GLY A 99 -5.72 -3.17 14.70
CA GLY A 99 -5.69 -1.70 14.79
C GLY A 99 -5.72 -1.15 16.22
N SER A 100 -6.39 -1.83 17.15
CA SER A 100 -6.39 -1.48 18.58
C SER A 100 -5.02 -1.66 19.22
N PHE A 101 -4.16 -2.54 18.68
CA PHE A 101 -2.78 -2.67 19.17
C PHE A 101 -1.98 -1.38 18.93
N ALA A 102 -2.23 -0.66 17.83
CA ALA A 102 -1.59 0.63 17.60
C ALA A 102 -2.07 1.70 18.59
N VAL A 103 -3.36 1.69 18.95
CA VAL A 103 -3.91 2.60 19.98
C VAL A 103 -3.31 2.29 21.36
N GLU A 104 -3.22 1.01 21.72
CA GLU A 104 -2.60 0.60 22.98
C GLU A 104 -1.11 0.96 23.03
N PHE A 105 -0.40 0.78 21.91
CA PHE A 105 0.98 1.21 21.78
C PHE A 105 1.12 2.72 22.06
N LEU A 106 0.23 3.54 21.50
CA LEU A 106 0.19 4.99 21.76
C LEU A 106 -0.14 5.31 23.22
N ARG A 107 -1.03 4.56 23.88
CA ARG A 107 -1.29 4.69 25.32
C ARG A 107 -0.03 4.43 26.14
N LYS A 108 0.71 3.38 25.81
CA LYS A 108 1.98 3.04 26.47
C LYS A 108 3.11 4.03 26.20
N MET A 109 3.07 4.76 25.08
CA MET A 109 3.96 5.91 24.85
C MET A 109 3.65 7.10 25.77
N GLY A 110 2.43 7.21 26.30
CA GLY A 110 2.05 8.27 27.24
C GLY A 110 2.38 9.67 26.70
N LYS A 111 3.13 10.45 27.48
CA LYS A 111 3.55 11.82 27.11
C LYS A 111 4.49 11.90 25.91
N THR A 112 5.09 10.77 25.51
CA THR A 112 5.97 10.69 24.34
C THR A 112 5.23 10.28 23.06
N ALA A 113 3.91 10.04 23.15
CA ALA A 113 3.10 9.75 21.99
C ALA A 113 3.22 10.88 20.94
N PRO A 114 3.33 10.53 19.65
CA PRO A 114 3.57 11.48 18.58
C PRO A 114 2.46 12.52 18.43
N ARG A 115 2.76 13.61 17.74
CA ARG A 115 1.76 14.60 17.37
C ARG A 115 0.77 14.03 16.35
N TRP A 116 1.29 13.30 15.36
CA TRP A 116 0.49 12.79 14.25
C TRP A 116 0.39 11.27 14.28
N VAL A 117 -0.78 10.76 13.90
CA VAL A 117 -1.01 9.34 13.69
C VAL A 117 -1.75 9.13 12.37
N VAL A 118 -1.36 8.13 11.60
CA VAL A 118 -2.09 7.70 10.40
C VAL A 118 -2.33 6.20 10.50
N LEU A 119 -3.60 5.81 10.61
CA LEU A 119 -4.02 4.41 10.51
C LEU A 119 -4.59 4.14 9.11
N GLU A 120 -4.20 3.02 8.49
CA GLU A 120 -4.69 2.61 7.18
C GLU A 120 -5.31 1.21 7.23
N ASN A 121 -6.40 1.00 6.50
CA ASN A 121 -6.98 -0.33 6.29
C ASN A 121 -7.90 -0.39 5.05
N VAL A 122 -8.50 -1.55 4.77
CA VAL A 122 -9.53 -1.72 3.74
C VAL A 122 -10.81 -0.95 4.09
N ALA A 123 -11.56 -0.51 3.07
CA ALA A 123 -12.79 0.27 3.27
C ALA A 123 -13.85 -0.39 4.19
N PRO A 124 -14.08 -1.71 4.17
CA PRO A 124 -15.02 -2.35 5.09
C PRO A 124 -14.65 -2.26 6.57
N TRP A 125 -13.39 -1.92 6.91
CA TRP A 125 -12.94 -1.77 8.29
C TRP A 125 -13.77 -0.76 9.08
N ARG A 126 -14.37 0.24 8.42
CA ARG A 126 -15.30 1.21 9.03
C ARG A 126 -16.51 0.56 9.70
N HIS A 127 -16.95 -0.60 9.21
CA HIS A 127 -18.14 -1.30 9.69
C HIS A 127 -17.80 -2.43 10.67
N TRP A 128 -16.53 -2.56 11.04
CA TRP A 128 -16.14 -3.48 12.10
C TRP A 128 -16.67 -2.98 13.45
N SER A 129 -17.18 -3.88 14.28
CA SER A 129 -17.80 -3.55 15.57
C SER A 129 -16.87 -2.81 16.54
N GLY A 130 -15.56 -3.06 16.49
CA GLY A 130 -14.57 -2.38 17.34
C GLY A 130 -14.05 -1.05 16.77
N TYR A 131 -14.58 -0.58 15.64
CA TYR A 131 -14.13 0.68 15.03
C TYR A 131 -14.44 1.88 15.93
N SER A 132 -15.61 1.93 16.57
CA SER A 132 -15.98 3.00 17.51
C SER A 132 -15.02 3.06 18.70
N ASP A 133 -14.69 1.91 19.29
CA ASP A 133 -13.83 1.83 20.47
C ASP A 133 -12.39 2.24 20.13
N LEU A 134 -11.93 1.90 18.93
CA LEU A 134 -10.64 2.34 18.39
C LEU A 134 -10.59 3.86 18.24
N ILE A 135 -11.63 4.47 17.68
CA ILE A 135 -11.72 5.93 17.56
C ILE A 135 -11.80 6.60 18.94
N GLY A 136 -12.65 6.09 19.84
CA GLY A 136 -12.74 6.60 21.21
C GLY A 136 -11.40 6.56 21.94
N GLY A 137 -10.62 5.49 21.77
CA GLY A 137 -9.27 5.40 22.33
C GLY A 137 -8.28 6.43 21.78
N LEU A 138 -8.42 6.85 20.51
CA LEU A 138 -7.62 7.95 19.95
C LEU A 138 -8.08 9.31 20.51
N GLU A 139 -9.39 9.52 20.68
CA GLU A 139 -9.94 10.75 21.27
C GLU A 139 -9.55 10.89 22.75
N GLU A 140 -9.60 9.82 23.54
CA GLU A 140 -9.12 9.75 24.93
C GLU A 140 -7.64 10.13 25.04
N LEU A 141 -6.84 9.78 24.03
CA LEU A 141 -5.44 10.16 23.92
C LEU A 141 -5.23 11.62 23.51
N GLY A 142 -6.30 12.37 23.21
CA GLY A 142 -6.27 13.78 22.83
C GLY A 142 -6.05 14.03 21.34
N TYR A 143 -6.32 13.06 20.48
CA TYR A 143 -6.25 13.28 19.03
C TYR A 143 -7.58 13.80 18.48
N HIS A 144 -7.48 14.80 17.60
CA HIS A 144 -8.53 15.09 16.64
C HIS A 144 -8.30 14.24 15.40
N TYR A 145 -9.36 13.77 14.75
CA TYR A 145 -9.23 12.87 13.60
C TYR A 145 -10.13 13.25 12.42
N GLU A 146 -9.77 12.70 11.26
CA GLU A 146 -10.62 12.62 10.08
C GLU A 146 -10.54 11.22 9.47
N THR A 147 -11.68 10.72 9.00
CA THR A 147 -11.79 9.39 8.38
C THR A 147 -12.19 9.51 6.92
N LEU A 148 -11.30 9.07 6.03
CA LEU A 148 -11.47 9.18 4.59
C LEU A 148 -11.34 7.84 3.89
N ILE A 149 -12.05 7.67 2.78
CA ILE A 149 -11.76 6.61 1.81
C ILE A 149 -11.10 7.26 0.60
N LEU A 150 -9.84 6.92 0.35
CA LEU A 150 -9.04 7.48 -0.73
C LEU A 150 -8.85 6.44 -1.82
N ASP A 151 -9.15 6.82 -3.07
CA ASP A 151 -8.79 6.04 -4.26
C ASP A 151 -7.41 6.50 -4.76
N ALA A 152 -6.47 5.55 -4.86
CA ALA A 152 -5.10 5.82 -5.30
C ALA A 152 -5.01 6.47 -6.69
N THR A 153 -6.01 6.29 -7.57
CA THR A 153 -6.08 6.97 -8.87
C THR A 153 -6.12 8.49 -8.75
N ASN A 154 -6.68 9.04 -7.67
CA ASN A 154 -6.68 10.48 -7.39
C ASN A 154 -5.29 11.02 -7.00
N PHE A 155 -4.28 10.16 -6.89
CA PHE A 155 -2.92 10.49 -6.47
C PHE A 155 -1.89 10.06 -7.52
N GLY A 156 -2.31 9.94 -8.78
CA GLY A 156 -1.42 9.58 -9.89
C GLY A 156 -0.93 8.13 -9.84
N VAL A 157 -1.71 7.22 -9.25
CA VAL A 157 -1.38 5.79 -9.22
C VAL A 157 -2.18 5.05 -10.29
N PRO A 158 -1.54 4.19 -11.12
CA PRO A 158 -2.18 3.42 -12.20
C PRO A 158 -3.02 2.24 -11.67
N GLN A 159 -3.64 2.38 -10.50
CA GLN A 159 -4.39 1.32 -9.83
C GLN A 159 -5.60 1.90 -9.12
N SER A 160 -6.79 1.38 -9.41
CA SER A 160 -7.98 1.64 -8.60
C SER A 160 -7.89 0.82 -7.31
N ARG A 161 -7.41 1.48 -6.26
CA ARG A 161 -7.23 0.92 -4.92
C ARG A 161 -7.81 1.90 -3.91
N LYS A 162 -8.96 1.53 -3.34
CA LYS A 162 -9.62 2.29 -2.27
C LYS A 162 -9.15 1.78 -0.91
N ARG A 163 -8.74 2.70 -0.04
CA ARG A 163 -8.34 2.42 1.35
C ARG A 163 -8.94 3.44 2.28
N LEU A 164 -9.29 2.98 3.47
CA LEU A 164 -9.71 3.83 4.57
C LEU A 164 -8.47 4.32 5.31
N PHE A 165 -8.45 5.61 5.61
CA PHE A 165 -7.44 6.25 6.43
C PHE A 165 -8.11 6.94 7.61
N VAL A 166 -7.58 6.75 8.80
CA VAL A 166 -7.84 7.59 9.98
C VAL A 166 -6.61 8.45 10.17
N ILE A 167 -6.76 9.74 9.93
CA ILE A 167 -5.68 10.73 10.02
C ILE A 167 -5.90 11.51 11.30
N CYS A 168 -4.88 11.62 12.15
CA CYS A 168 -4.97 12.21 13.47
C CYS A 168 -3.92 13.32 13.68
N ASP A 169 -4.31 14.37 14.41
CA ASP A 169 -3.42 15.44 14.89
C ASP A 169 -3.87 15.88 16.30
N ARG A 170 -2.91 16.05 17.22
CA ARG A 170 -3.16 16.56 18.58
C ARG A 170 -3.47 18.06 18.61
N GLU A 171 -3.09 18.82 17.60
CA GLU A 171 -3.25 20.29 17.57
C GLU A 171 -4.54 20.76 16.88
N GLY A 172 -5.43 19.85 16.52
CA GLY A 172 -6.72 20.18 15.93
C GLY A 172 -7.07 19.30 14.74
N LYS A 173 -8.23 19.58 14.17
CA LYS A 173 -8.77 18.78 13.06
C LYS A 173 -7.79 18.74 11.87
N PRO A 174 -7.37 17.53 11.41
CA PRO A 174 -6.36 17.42 10.35
C PRO A 174 -6.91 17.85 9.00
N ARG A 175 -6.04 18.47 8.18
CA ARG A 175 -6.39 18.82 6.81
C ARG A 175 -6.34 17.58 5.91
N LEU A 176 -7.37 17.46 5.08
CA LEU A 176 -7.48 16.36 4.13
C LEU A 176 -6.41 16.49 3.03
N PRO A 177 -5.85 15.38 2.53
CA PRO A 177 -4.89 15.42 1.44
C PRO A 177 -5.54 15.97 0.17
N THR A 178 -4.85 16.87 -0.52
CA THR A 178 -5.27 17.34 -1.83
C THR A 178 -5.04 16.25 -2.87
N LYS A 179 -5.97 16.12 -3.83
CA LYS A 179 -5.77 15.21 -4.98
C LYS A 179 -4.49 15.59 -5.72
N GLY A 180 -3.77 14.60 -6.21
CA GLY A 180 -2.56 14.76 -7.01
C GLY A 180 -2.85 15.20 -8.45
N PRO A 181 -1.82 15.22 -9.32
CA PRO A 181 -1.96 15.60 -10.72
C PRO A 181 -3.05 14.81 -11.45
N THR A 182 -3.72 15.47 -12.40
CA THR A 182 -4.89 14.95 -13.13
C THR A 182 -4.59 13.90 -14.20
N THR A 183 -3.30 13.57 -14.43
CA THR A 183 -2.92 12.56 -15.41
C THR A 183 -3.35 11.18 -14.92
N SER A 184 -4.38 10.62 -15.57
CA SER A 184 -4.86 9.27 -15.29
C SER A 184 -3.89 8.25 -15.87
N LEU A 185 -3.10 7.62 -15.01
CA LEU A 185 -2.24 6.51 -15.40
C LEU A 185 -3.06 5.22 -15.48
N THR A 186 -2.63 4.33 -16.37
CA THR A 186 -3.35 3.14 -16.79
C THR A 186 -2.52 1.88 -16.56
N ALA A 187 -3.14 0.72 -16.72
CA ALA A 187 -2.43 -0.55 -16.67
C ALA A 187 -1.39 -0.70 -17.81
N ARG A 188 -1.45 0.11 -18.86
CA ARG A 188 -0.39 0.18 -19.88
C ARG A 188 0.90 0.79 -19.33
N ASP A 189 0.80 1.81 -18.49
CA ASP A 189 1.94 2.59 -18.01
C ASP A 189 2.85 1.81 -17.05
N ILE A 190 2.36 0.71 -16.48
CA ILE A 190 3.14 -0.15 -15.59
C ILE A 190 3.99 -1.18 -16.34
N LEU A 191 3.68 -1.46 -17.61
CA LEU A 191 4.31 -2.54 -18.36
C LEU A 191 5.77 -2.23 -18.66
N CYS A 192 6.58 -3.28 -18.68
CA CYS A 192 7.97 -3.22 -19.12
C CYS A 192 8.20 -4.25 -20.23
N ASP A 193 9.06 -3.89 -21.17
CA ASP A 193 9.68 -4.86 -22.05
C ASP A 193 11.03 -5.28 -21.46
N ASP A 194 11.13 -6.55 -21.08
CA ASP A 194 12.36 -7.20 -20.67
C ASP A 194 12.44 -8.55 -21.39
N PRO A 195 13.41 -8.74 -22.30
CA PRO A 195 13.49 -9.94 -23.13
C PRO A 195 13.82 -11.21 -22.33
N THR A 196 14.23 -11.09 -21.06
CA THR A 196 14.53 -12.24 -20.21
C THR A 196 13.28 -12.91 -19.64
N TRP A 197 12.13 -12.23 -19.70
CA TRP A 197 10.89 -12.74 -19.12
C TRP A 197 10.22 -13.75 -20.05
N LYS A 198 9.95 -14.94 -19.52
CA LYS A 198 9.27 -16.01 -20.28
C LYS A 198 7.85 -15.59 -20.63
N GLU A 199 7.60 -15.49 -21.93
CA GLU A 199 6.31 -15.30 -22.56
C GLU A 199 6.08 -16.48 -23.50
N GLY A 200 4.91 -17.11 -23.45
CA GLY A 200 4.62 -18.30 -24.24
C GLY A 200 3.26 -18.19 -24.94
N PRO A 201 2.95 -19.07 -25.89
CA PRO A 201 1.66 -19.07 -26.58
C PRO A 201 0.50 -19.11 -25.59
N LEU A 202 -0.56 -18.35 -25.86
CA LEU A 202 -1.78 -18.39 -25.07
C LEU A 202 -2.39 -19.81 -25.12
N TYR A 203 -2.53 -20.33 -26.35
CA TYR A 203 -3.08 -21.66 -26.63
C TYR A 203 -2.00 -22.73 -26.48
N THR A 204 -2.14 -23.56 -25.44
CA THR A 204 -1.33 -24.76 -25.24
C THR A 204 -2.22 -25.92 -24.78
N PRO A 205 -1.87 -27.18 -25.06
CA PRO A 205 -2.67 -28.34 -24.61
C PRO A 205 -2.85 -28.43 -23.09
N THR A 206 -1.94 -27.81 -22.33
CA THR A 206 -1.93 -27.82 -20.87
C THR A 206 -2.58 -26.59 -20.24
N ARG A 207 -3.04 -25.61 -21.04
CA ARG A 207 -3.63 -24.38 -20.52
C ARG A 207 -4.98 -24.70 -19.87
N SER A 208 -5.23 -24.12 -18.70
CA SER A 208 -6.53 -24.26 -18.03
C SER A 208 -7.67 -23.76 -18.93
N PRO A 209 -8.77 -24.53 -19.08
CA PRO A 209 -9.96 -24.09 -19.82
C PRO A 209 -10.49 -22.75 -19.32
N ASN A 210 -10.43 -22.53 -18.00
CA ASN A 210 -10.86 -21.29 -17.37
C ASN A 210 -9.97 -20.09 -17.72
N THR A 211 -8.68 -20.31 -18.03
CA THR A 211 -7.80 -19.23 -18.52
C THR A 211 -8.13 -18.91 -19.97
N LEU A 212 -8.32 -19.93 -20.80
CA LEU A 212 -8.69 -19.76 -22.22
C LEU A 212 -10.01 -19.01 -22.36
N ALA A 213 -11.05 -19.42 -21.63
CA ALA A 213 -12.35 -18.76 -21.67
C ALA A 213 -12.29 -17.27 -21.30
N ARG A 214 -11.45 -16.89 -20.32
CA ARG A 214 -11.22 -15.48 -19.97
C ARG A 214 -10.50 -14.70 -21.06
N ALA A 215 -9.51 -15.33 -21.69
CA ALA A 215 -8.75 -14.72 -22.76
C ALA A 215 -9.63 -14.54 -24.01
N GLU A 216 -10.39 -15.57 -24.40
CA GLU A 216 -11.38 -15.51 -25.48
C GLU A 216 -12.41 -14.42 -25.24
N ALA A 217 -13.00 -14.35 -24.05
CA ALA A 217 -13.92 -13.26 -23.70
C ALA A 217 -13.28 -11.86 -23.83
N GLY A 218 -11.98 -11.73 -23.55
CA GLY A 218 -11.24 -10.50 -23.76
C GLY A 218 -11.00 -10.19 -25.24
N ILE A 219 -10.64 -11.20 -26.04
CA ILE A 219 -10.42 -11.09 -27.48
C ILE A 219 -11.73 -10.75 -28.21
N ASP A 220 -12.85 -11.36 -27.83
CA ASP A 220 -14.17 -11.09 -28.41
C ASP A 220 -14.62 -9.67 -28.11
N ALA A 221 -14.33 -9.17 -26.91
CA ALA A 221 -14.73 -7.84 -26.49
C ALA A 221 -13.84 -6.71 -27.04
N LEU A 222 -12.54 -6.95 -27.20
CA LEU A 222 -11.56 -5.92 -27.60
C LEU A 222 -11.09 -6.03 -29.05
N GLY A 223 -11.30 -7.19 -29.67
CA GLY A 223 -10.78 -7.51 -30.99
C GLY A 223 -9.39 -8.15 -30.98
N LYS A 224 -9.08 -8.86 -32.06
CA LYS A 224 -7.74 -9.42 -32.30
C LYS A 224 -6.71 -8.31 -32.48
N GLY A 225 -5.47 -8.55 -32.07
CA GLY A 225 -4.38 -7.58 -32.13
C GLY A 225 -4.30 -6.59 -30.96
N VAL A 226 -5.25 -6.63 -30.02
CA VAL A 226 -5.29 -5.73 -28.86
C VAL A 226 -4.75 -6.45 -27.61
N ASP A 227 -3.70 -5.88 -27.00
CA ASP A 227 -3.13 -6.36 -25.72
C ASP A 227 -4.09 -6.06 -24.54
N PHE A 228 -4.26 -7.01 -23.63
CA PHE A 228 -5.12 -6.88 -22.45
C PHE A 228 -4.67 -7.76 -21.28
N LEU A 229 -5.32 -7.63 -20.13
CA LEU A 229 -5.07 -8.47 -18.97
C LEU A 229 -6.18 -9.51 -18.79
N VAL A 230 -5.82 -10.78 -18.64
CA VAL A 230 -6.63 -11.80 -17.98
C VAL A 230 -6.51 -11.61 -16.46
N VAL A 231 -7.64 -11.67 -15.76
CA VAL A 231 -7.73 -11.42 -14.33
C VAL A 231 -8.30 -12.64 -13.59
N TYR A 232 -7.53 -13.16 -12.64
CA TYR A 232 -7.84 -14.37 -11.88
C TYR A 232 -8.52 -14.07 -10.55
N TYR A 233 -9.73 -13.49 -10.57
CA TYR A 233 -10.63 -13.49 -9.39
C TYR A 233 -11.73 -14.54 -9.60
N GLY A 234 -11.95 -15.39 -8.59
CA GLY A 234 -12.96 -16.46 -8.64
C GLY A 234 -14.41 -15.95 -8.55
N SER A 235 -14.60 -14.68 -8.19
CA SER A 235 -15.90 -14.01 -8.00
C SER A 235 -16.12 -12.82 -8.93
N ASP A 236 -15.29 -12.71 -9.97
CA ASP A 236 -15.36 -11.66 -10.98
C ASP A 236 -16.68 -11.77 -11.76
N LYS A 237 -17.52 -10.72 -11.69
CA LYS A 237 -18.70 -10.52 -12.55
C LYS A 237 -18.38 -9.71 -13.82
N ALA A 238 -17.10 -9.44 -14.08
CA ALA A 238 -16.57 -8.53 -15.09
C ALA A 238 -15.80 -9.27 -16.20
N GLY A 239 -16.17 -10.52 -16.48
CA GLY A 239 -15.66 -11.34 -17.59
C GLY A 239 -14.27 -11.94 -17.40
N GLY A 240 -13.60 -11.71 -16.26
CA GLY A 240 -12.26 -12.24 -16.00
C GLY A 240 -11.14 -11.63 -16.86
N TRP A 241 -11.37 -10.44 -17.42
CA TRP A 241 -10.38 -9.70 -18.19
C TRP A 241 -10.46 -8.19 -17.92
N GLN A 242 -9.45 -7.44 -18.35
CA GLN A 242 -9.38 -5.98 -18.23
C GLN A 242 -8.56 -5.38 -19.39
N ALA A 243 -9.08 -4.30 -19.99
CA ALA A 243 -8.32 -3.48 -20.94
C ALA A 243 -7.15 -2.73 -20.26
N LEU A 244 -6.12 -2.41 -21.04
CA LEU A 244 -4.92 -1.73 -20.56
C LEU A 244 -5.04 -0.20 -20.45
N ASP A 245 -6.05 0.40 -21.07
CA ASP A 245 -6.33 1.85 -21.15
C ASP A 245 -7.03 2.42 -19.91
N ARG A 246 -7.16 1.62 -18.86
CA ARG A 246 -7.74 2.00 -17.57
C ARG A 246 -6.82 1.59 -16.42
N PRO A 247 -6.95 2.22 -15.24
CA PRO A 247 -6.20 1.83 -14.06
C PRO A 247 -6.34 0.33 -13.76
N LEU A 248 -5.26 -0.29 -13.29
CA LEU A 248 -5.25 -1.67 -12.85
C LEU A 248 -6.25 -1.88 -11.71
N ARG A 249 -7.00 -2.98 -11.73
CA ARG A 249 -7.77 -3.42 -10.56
C ARG A 249 -6.85 -3.61 -9.34
N THR A 250 -7.42 -3.53 -8.13
CA THR A 250 -6.68 -3.62 -6.87
C THR A 250 -5.76 -4.85 -6.82
N LEU A 251 -4.45 -4.61 -6.69
CA LEU A 251 -3.46 -5.66 -6.46
C LEU A 251 -3.69 -6.34 -5.11
N ALA A 252 -3.71 -7.66 -5.11
CA ALA A 252 -3.84 -8.48 -3.90
C ALA A 252 -2.53 -9.25 -3.62
N THR A 253 -2.54 -10.10 -2.59
CA THR A 253 -1.38 -10.87 -2.16
C THR A 253 -1.04 -12.08 -3.02
N LEU A 254 -1.86 -12.35 -4.04
CA LEU A 254 -1.65 -13.44 -5.00
C LEU A 254 -1.48 -12.85 -6.39
N ASP A 255 -0.69 -13.55 -7.20
CA ASP A 255 -0.48 -13.19 -8.59
C ASP A 255 -1.77 -13.47 -9.37
N ARG A 256 -2.40 -12.41 -9.88
CA ARG A 256 -3.77 -12.46 -10.44
C ARG A 256 -3.92 -11.81 -11.79
N PHE A 257 -2.84 -11.36 -12.42
CA PHE A 257 -2.89 -10.63 -13.67
C PHE A 257 -1.99 -11.29 -14.70
N GLY A 258 -2.60 -11.88 -15.73
CA GLY A 258 -1.92 -12.40 -16.91
C GLY A 258 -2.03 -11.39 -18.04
N LEU A 259 -0.90 -10.94 -18.60
CA LEU A 259 -0.85 -10.11 -19.79
C LEU A 259 -0.94 -10.97 -21.04
N VAL A 260 -2.02 -10.76 -21.81
CA VAL A 260 -2.15 -11.26 -23.17
C VAL A 260 -1.55 -10.23 -24.11
N ARG A 261 -0.61 -10.64 -24.95
CA ARG A 261 0.00 -9.79 -25.97
C ARG A 261 -0.11 -10.41 -27.35
N TRP A 262 -0.13 -9.59 -28.38
CA TRP A 262 -0.05 -10.07 -29.75
C TRP A 262 1.37 -9.98 -30.28
N ARG A 263 1.88 -11.12 -30.75
CA ARG A 263 3.21 -11.29 -31.36
C ARG A 263 3.05 -11.96 -32.70
N ASP A 264 3.44 -11.27 -33.77
CA ASP A 264 3.38 -11.79 -35.14
C ASP A 264 1.99 -12.35 -35.51
N GLY A 265 0.92 -11.70 -35.03
CA GLY A 265 -0.47 -12.11 -35.26
C GLY A 265 -1.01 -13.18 -34.31
N GLU A 266 -0.18 -13.74 -33.43
CA GLU A 266 -0.55 -14.78 -32.47
C GLU A 266 -0.60 -14.26 -31.02
N PRO A 267 -1.58 -14.67 -30.20
CA PRO A 267 -1.66 -14.25 -28.81
C PRO A 267 -0.71 -15.06 -27.93
N THR A 268 0.07 -14.36 -27.11
CA THR A 268 0.93 -14.89 -26.06
C THR A 268 0.38 -14.53 -24.69
N LEU A 269 0.83 -15.25 -23.65
CA LEU A 269 0.44 -15.00 -22.27
C LEU A 269 1.66 -15.08 -21.34
N ARG A 270 1.83 -14.06 -20.50
CA ARG A 270 2.73 -14.08 -19.34
C ARG A 270 2.05 -13.47 -18.12
N MET A 271 2.46 -13.82 -16.91
CA MET A 271 2.02 -13.06 -15.73
C MET A 271 2.66 -11.67 -15.71
N LEU A 272 1.99 -10.69 -15.09
CA LEU A 272 2.63 -9.42 -14.75
C LEU A 272 3.82 -9.66 -13.83
N GLN A 273 4.93 -8.98 -14.06
CA GLN A 273 6.17 -9.21 -13.36
C GLN A 273 6.28 -8.31 -12.14
N VAL A 274 7.05 -8.74 -11.13
CA VAL A 274 7.20 -7.99 -9.86
C VAL A 274 7.53 -6.50 -10.08
N PRO A 275 8.45 -6.11 -10.99
CA PRO A 275 8.68 -4.70 -11.29
C PRO A 275 7.43 -3.95 -11.77
N GLU A 276 6.58 -4.58 -12.60
CA GLU A 276 5.32 -4.01 -13.07
C GLU A 276 4.31 -3.87 -11.91
N LEU A 277 4.28 -4.84 -10.99
CA LEU A 277 3.44 -4.77 -9.78
C LEU A 277 3.89 -3.65 -8.83
N VAL A 278 5.20 -3.43 -8.68
CA VAL A 278 5.73 -2.32 -7.87
C VAL A 278 5.37 -0.97 -8.50
N ARG A 279 5.52 -0.84 -9.82
CA ARG A 279 5.06 0.33 -10.58
C ARG A 279 3.57 0.59 -10.36
N ALA A 280 2.75 -0.46 -10.34
CA ALA A 280 1.32 -0.36 -10.06
C ALA A 280 0.97 0.16 -8.66
N MET A 281 1.91 0.15 -7.71
CA MET A 281 1.76 0.77 -6.38
C MET A 281 2.14 2.26 -6.35
N GLY A 282 2.41 2.87 -7.50
CA GLY A 282 2.75 4.29 -7.61
C GLY A 282 4.26 4.55 -7.51
N LEU A 283 5.09 3.51 -7.56
CA LEU A 283 6.54 3.63 -7.68
C LEU A 283 6.98 3.59 -9.16
N LEU A 284 6.22 4.30 -10.00
CA LEU A 284 6.57 4.60 -11.37
C LEU A 284 7.65 5.68 -11.34
N HIS A 285 8.78 5.35 -11.93
CA HIS A 285 9.95 6.20 -12.04
C HIS A 285 9.68 7.69 -12.26
N ARG A 286 10.22 8.53 -11.37
CA ARG A 286 10.91 9.76 -11.80
C ARG A 286 12.21 9.34 -12.53
N LYS A 287 12.05 8.82 -13.75
CA LYS A 287 13.00 8.38 -14.83
C LYS A 287 14.25 7.53 -14.47
N PRO A 288 14.55 6.48 -15.27
CA PRO A 288 15.16 6.70 -16.59
C PRO A 288 14.45 6.02 -17.75
N ALA A 289 14.79 6.48 -18.96
CA ALA A 289 14.09 6.25 -20.22
C ALA A 289 14.22 4.83 -20.82
N ARG A 290 14.91 3.87 -20.18
CA ARG A 290 15.02 2.44 -20.56
C ARG A 290 15.69 1.66 -19.41
N GLY A 291 15.27 0.41 -19.18
CA GLY A 291 15.89 -0.54 -18.24
C GLY A 291 15.25 -0.63 -16.83
N PRO A 292 15.53 -1.71 -16.06
CA PRO A 292 14.99 -1.89 -14.72
C PRO A 292 15.82 -1.13 -13.68
N SER A 293 15.21 -0.14 -13.04
CA SER A 293 15.77 0.46 -11.83
C SER A 293 14.67 0.78 -10.82
N VAL A 294 13.83 -0.17 -10.43
CA VAL A 294 12.83 0.13 -9.39
C VAL A 294 13.58 0.45 -8.07
N PRO A 295 13.40 1.64 -7.47
CA PRO A 295 14.18 2.02 -6.28
C PRO A 295 13.80 1.20 -5.05
N PHE A 296 12.63 0.56 -5.06
CA PHE A 296 12.20 -0.38 -4.04
C PHE A 296 12.93 -1.73 -4.17
N ARG A 297 13.70 -2.09 -3.14
CA ARG A 297 14.55 -3.28 -3.14
C ARG A 297 13.98 -4.36 -2.25
N PHE A 298 13.66 -5.51 -2.83
CA PHE A 298 13.31 -6.71 -2.06
C PHE A 298 14.57 -7.32 -1.41
N SER A 299 14.37 -8.10 -0.34
CA SER A 299 15.44 -8.98 0.16
C SER A 299 15.84 -10.01 -0.90
N ASP A 300 17.13 -10.30 -1.04
CA ASP A 300 17.63 -11.34 -1.98
C ASP A 300 17.04 -12.73 -1.67
N SER A 301 16.60 -12.93 -0.42
CA SER A 301 15.99 -14.17 0.04
C SER A 301 14.49 -14.29 -0.29
N CYS A 302 13.87 -13.28 -0.92
CA CYS A 302 12.44 -13.32 -1.25
C CYS A 302 12.20 -14.13 -2.52
N SER A 303 11.32 -15.12 -2.43
CA SER A 303 10.70 -15.73 -3.61
C SER A 303 9.75 -14.76 -4.31
N ARG A 304 9.45 -15.01 -5.59
CA ARG A 304 8.46 -14.23 -6.34
C ARG A 304 7.12 -14.12 -5.61
N ARG A 305 6.63 -15.23 -5.03
CA ARG A 305 5.36 -15.26 -4.29
C ARG A 305 5.38 -14.31 -3.09
N GLU A 306 6.50 -14.26 -2.36
CA GLU A 306 6.67 -13.36 -1.23
C GLU A 306 6.76 -11.91 -1.68
N MET A 307 7.48 -11.61 -2.78
CA MET A 307 7.50 -10.25 -3.35
C MET A 307 6.10 -9.78 -3.75
N VAL A 308 5.32 -10.62 -4.44
CA VAL A 308 3.92 -10.32 -4.79
C VAL A 308 3.08 -10.05 -3.55
N LYS A 309 3.24 -10.87 -2.49
CA LYS A 309 2.53 -10.68 -1.22
C LYS A 309 2.92 -9.37 -0.52
N ILE A 310 4.21 -9.00 -0.50
CA ILE A 310 4.69 -7.72 0.04
C ILE A 310 4.05 -6.54 -0.70
N VAL A 311 4.06 -6.56 -2.03
CA VAL A 311 3.47 -5.50 -2.86
C VAL A 311 1.96 -5.42 -2.66
N GLY A 312 1.28 -6.57 -2.67
CA GLY A 312 -0.17 -6.66 -2.52
C GLY A 312 -0.69 -6.18 -1.16
N ASN A 313 0.09 -6.37 -0.09
CA ASN A 313 -0.23 -5.85 1.24
C ASN A 313 0.04 -4.35 1.39
N GLY A 314 0.94 -3.77 0.60
CA GLY A 314 1.35 -2.38 0.78
C GLY A 314 0.25 -1.35 0.50
N VAL A 315 0.53 -0.14 0.98
CA VAL A 315 -0.20 1.08 0.63
C VAL A 315 0.43 1.72 -0.60
N CYS A 316 -0.36 2.34 -1.47
CA CYS A 316 0.18 3.08 -2.60
C CYS A 316 0.96 4.30 -2.11
N ALA A 317 2.27 4.35 -2.36
CA ALA A 317 3.17 5.35 -1.77
C ALA A 317 2.73 6.82 -2.03
N PRO A 318 2.25 7.21 -3.23
CA PRO A 318 1.78 8.57 -3.48
C PRO A 318 0.60 9.02 -2.61
N VAL A 319 -0.23 8.08 -2.14
CA VAL A 319 -1.34 8.39 -1.23
C VAL A 319 -0.78 8.78 0.14
N MET A 320 0.17 8.00 0.66
CA MET A 320 0.81 8.29 1.95
C MET A 320 1.65 9.56 1.88
N GLU A 321 2.34 9.80 0.76
CA GLU A 321 3.05 11.06 0.51
C GLU A 321 2.13 12.28 0.63
N ALA A 322 0.95 12.22 -0.01
CA ALA A 322 -0.03 13.30 0.05
C ALA A 322 -0.59 13.54 1.47
N ILE A 323 -0.85 12.46 2.22
CA ILE A 323 -1.30 12.53 3.62
C ILE A 323 -0.22 13.20 4.50
N VAL A 324 1.03 12.73 4.40
CA VAL A 324 2.11 13.28 5.23
C VAL A 324 2.37 14.75 4.88
N LYS A 325 2.34 15.12 3.60
CA LYS A 325 2.44 16.53 3.18
C LYS A 325 1.33 17.41 3.76
N SER A 326 0.07 16.93 3.82
CA SER A 326 -1.04 17.72 4.36
C SER A 326 -0.92 17.97 5.86
N LEU A 327 -0.36 17.00 6.60
CA LEU A 327 -0.07 17.12 8.02
C LEU A 327 1.07 18.11 8.30
N THR A 328 2.19 17.98 7.58
CA THR A 328 3.44 18.68 7.90
C THR A 328 3.50 20.11 7.37
N THR A 329 2.85 20.40 6.24
CA THR A 329 2.73 21.78 5.72
C THR A 329 1.92 22.66 6.67
N THR A 330 0.96 22.07 7.41
CA THR A 330 0.12 22.78 8.38
C THR A 330 0.93 23.26 9.59
N ALA A 331 1.92 22.50 10.06
CA ALA A 331 2.80 22.90 11.15
C ALA A 331 3.64 24.13 10.78
N CYS A 332 4.30 24.11 9.60
CA CYS A 332 5.08 25.26 9.13
C CYS A 332 4.27 26.56 9.04
N ALA A 333 2.97 26.49 8.71
CA ALA A 333 2.12 27.67 8.62
C ALA A 333 1.64 28.21 9.99
N ARG A 334 1.53 27.35 11.01
CA ARG A 334 1.13 27.74 12.37
C ARG A 334 2.32 28.22 13.22
N ASP A 335 3.54 27.81 12.86
CA ASP A 335 4.79 28.23 13.49
C ASP A 335 5.34 29.57 12.95
N LEU A 336 4.67 30.22 11.98
CA LEU A 336 5.01 31.60 11.62
C LEU A 336 4.56 32.55 12.74
N PRO A 337 5.45 33.42 13.27
CA PRO A 337 5.04 34.41 14.26
C PRO A 337 3.92 35.29 13.69
N ARG A 338 2.83 35.43 14.45
CA ARG A 338 1.67 36.28 14.13
C ARG A 338 2.01 37.77 13.95
N SER A 339 3.27 38.17 14.07
CA SER A 339 3.73 39.56 13.97
C SER A 339 3.97 40.07 12.54
N LEU A 340 3.62 39.29 11.51
CA LEU A 340 3.75 39.71 10.09
C LEU A 340 2.41 39.72 9.33
N ALA A 341 1.29 39.58 10.05
CA ALA A 341 -0.05 39.76 9.51
C ALA A 341 -0.74 40.91 10.26
N ALA A 342 -0.27 42.13 10.02
CA ALA A 342 -0.97 43.38 10.31
C ALA A 342 -0.55 44.42 9.27
#